data_AF-A0A5B1BBP2-F1
#
_entry.id   AF-A0A5B1BBP2-F1
#
_cell.length_a   1.000
_cell.length_b   1.000
_cell.length_c   1.000
_cell.angle_alpha   90.00
_cell.angle_beta   90.00
_cell.angle_gamma   90.00
#
_symmetry.space_group_name_H-M   'P 1'
#
loop_
_entity.id
_entity.type
_entity.pdbx_description
1 polymer ?
#
loop_
_entity_poly.entity_id
_entity_poly.type
_entity_poly.pdbx_seq_one_letter_code
_entity_poly.pdbx_strand_id
1 'polypeptide(L)'
;MKKTIIHTLILFVVFACKQEKNQIGTKIINITSKAVIENSNCFTKQDIDKISNHYKSLEKAIKSGAIYDFSNSPIVYSEKDIEWLKKMLSKNICKGSLNDFSDKCPETLTYNIDCSKVQIIDGEEQFSEQDYWDVLAKKNGKIFILESGSAG
;
A
#
# COMPACT_ATOMS: atom_id res chain seq x y z
N MET A 1 -39.40 -32.79 39.68
CA MET A 1 -39.75 -31.96 38.51
C MET A 1 -39.14 -32.59 37.27
N LYS A 2 -39.95 -32.79 36.23
CA LYS A 2 -39.66 -33.61 35.04
C LYS A 2 -38.67 -32.88 34.12
N LYS A 3 -37.64 -33.60 33.67
CA LYS A 3 -36.70 -33.18 32.62
C LYS A 3 -37.40 -33.24 31.27
N THR A 4 -37.28 -32.18 30.48
CA THR A 4 -37.64 -32.21 29.05
C THR A 4 -36.46 -31.69 28.25
N ILE A 5 -35.79 -32.64 27.59
CA ILE A 5 -34.74 -32.43 26.61
C ILE A 5 -35.43 -32.12 25.28
N ILE A 6 -35.13 -30.98 24.67
CA ILE A 6 -35.55 -30.69 23.29
C ILE A 6 -34.34 -30.92 22.39
N HIS A 7 -34.35 -32.04 21.68
CA HIS A 7 -33.52 -32.32 20.52
C HIS A 7 -34.35 -31.98 19.26
N THR A 8 -33.85 -31.08 18.41
CA THR A 8 -34.34 -30.92 17.03
C THR A 8 -33.15 -30.47 16.18
N LEU A 9 -32.43 -31.37 15.52
CA LEU A 9 -32.66 -32.05 14.24
C LEU A 9 -32.41 -31.16 13.00
N ILE A 10 -31.15 -31.21 12.55
CA ILE A 10 -30.57 -31.27 11.19
C ILE A 10 -31.47 -30.89 9.99
N LEU A 11 -30.95 -30.02 9.13
CA LEU A 11 -31.18 -30.06 7.68
C LEU A 11 -29.90 -29.67 6.92
N PHE A 12 -29.10 -30.68 6.54
CA PHE A 12 -28.06 -30.56 5.53
C PHE A 12 -28.72 -30.63 4.14
N VAL A 13 -28.72 -29.54 3.40
CA VAL A 13 -29.10 -29.56 1.99
C VAL A 13 -27.85 -29.89 1.17
N VAL A 14 -27.73 -31.16 0.78
CA VAL A 14 -26.74 -31.63 -0.18
C VAL A 14 -27.32 -31.42 -1.57
N PHE A 15 -26.98 -30.31 -2.24
CA PHE A 15 -27.26 -30.16 -3.67
C PHE A 15 -26.24 -31.01 -4.46
N ALA A 16 -26.65 -32.23 -4.78
CA ALA A 16 -26.03 -33.05 -5.81
C ALA A 16 -26.40 -32.47 -7.18
N CYS A 17 -25.50 -31.70 -7.80
CA CYS A 17 -25.58 -31.43 -9.24
C CYS A 17 -25.12 -32.66 -10.01
N LYS A 18 -26.09 -33.31 -10.65
CA LYS A 18 -25.95 -34.46 -11.54
C LYS A 18 -25.28 -34.00 -12.85
N GLN A 19 -24.25 -34.71 -13.29
CA GLN A 19 -23.56 -34.47 -14.58
C GLN A 19 -24.49 -34.70 -15.76
N GLU A 20 -24.53 -33.76 -16.70
CA GLU A 20 -24.92 -34.03 -18.08
C GLU A 20 -23.65 -34.22 -18.93
N LYS A 21 -23.52 -35.41 -19.52
CA LYS A 21 -22.62 -35.64 -20.66
C LYS A 21 -23.42 -35.36 -21.92
N ASN A 22 -22.97 -34.41 -22.74
CA ASN A 22 -23.18 -34.44 -24.18
C ASN A 22 -22.01 -33.78 -24.91
N GLN A 23 -21.82 -34.28 -26.13
CA GLN A 23 -20.57 -34.42 -26.86
C GLN A 23 -20.13 -33.18 -27.66
N ILE A 24 -18.80 -33.12 -27.84
CA ILE A 24 -18.06 -32.75 -29.06
C ILE A 24 -18.35 -31.37 -29.66
N GLY A 25 -17.43 -30.45 -29.37
CA GLY A 25 -17.08 -29.31 -30.20
C GLY A 25 -15.64 -28.94 -29.89
N THR A 26 -14.71 -29.47 -30.68
CA THR A 26 -13.26 -29.23 -30.58
C THR A 26 -12.96 -27.75 -30.86
N LYS A 27 -13.10 -26.89 -29.85
CA LYS A 27 -12.42 -25.60 -29.84
C LYS A 27 -11.02 -25.85 -29.32
N ILE A 28 -10.07 -25.96 -30.25
CA ILE A 28 -8.66 -25.71 -29.98
C ILE A 28 -8.60 -24.24 -29.54
N ILE A 29 -8.71 -24.00 -28.24
CA ILE A 29 -8.32 -22.73 -27.67
C ILE A 29 -6.79 -22.79 -27.70
N ASN A 30 -6.20 -22.12 -28.70
CA ASN A 30 -4.80 -21.72 -28.61
C ASN A 30 -4.69 -20.78 -27.41
N ILE A 31 -4.51 -21.35 -26.22
CA ILE A 31 -4.04 -20.62 -25.06
C ILE A 31 -2.55 -20.42 -25.29
N THR A 32 -2.21 -19.52 -26.21
CA THR A 32 -0.93 -18.83 -26.14
C THR A 32 -1.06 -17.78 -25.04
N SER A 33 -1.31 -18.21 -23.79
CA SER A 33 -0.95 -17.38 -22.66
C SER A 33 0.57 -17.44 -22.61
N LYS A 34 1.22 -16.56 -23.39
CA LYS A 34 2.47 -16.00 -22.92
C LYS A 34 2.11 -15.37 -21.59
N ALA A 35 2.29 -16.10 -20.50
CA ALA A 35 2.50 -15.51 -19.21
C ALA A 35 3.69 -14.58 -19.45
N VAL A 36 3.40 -13.30 -19.69
CA VAL A 36 4.38 -12.26 -19.51
C VAL A 36 4.80 -12.47 -18.08
N ILE A 37 6.02 -12.97 -17.89
CA ILE A 37 6.62 -13.03 -16.57
C ILE A 37 6.78 -11.55 -16.21
N GLU A 38 5.72 -10.94 -15.66
CA GLU A 38 5.82 -9.66 -15.00
C GLU A 38 6.87 -9.89 -13.92
N ASN A 39 8.04 -9.31 -14.12
CA ASN A 39 9.08 -9.36 -13.11
C ASN A 39 8.47 -8.74 -11.85
N SER A 40 8.26 -9.57 -10.83
CA SER A 40 7.57 -9.19 -9.59
C SER A 40 8.30 -8.10 -8.80
N ASN A 41 9.51 -7.74 -9.24
CA ASN A 41 10.34 -6.68 -8.67
C ASN A 41 10.16 -5.33 -9.39
N CYS A 42 9.47 -5.28 -10.53
CA CYS A 42 9.16 -4.00 -11.18
C CYS A 42 7.98 -3.32 -10.46
N PHE A 43 8.11 -2.03 -10.20
CA PHE A 43 6.96 -1.21 -9.88
C PHE A 43 6.06 -1.06 -11.11
N THR A 44 4.77 -1.24 -10.91
CA THR A 44 3.73 -0.97 -11.88
C THR A 44 3.10 0.39 -11.60
N LYS A 45 2.37 0.94 -12.57
CA LYS A 45 1.54 2.13 -12.34
C LYS A 45 0.55 1.95 -11.19
N GLN A 46 0.00 0.74 -11.03
CA GLN A 46 -0.91 0.44 -9.93
C GLN A 46 -0.20 0.51 -8.56
N ASP A 47 1.07 0.10 -8.48
CA ASP A 47 1.86 0.22 -7.25
C ASP A 47 2.11 1.70 -6.91
N ILE A 48 2.48 2.51 -7.90
CA ILE A 48 2.67 3.96 -7.78
C ILE A 48 1.40 4.64 -7.24
N ASP A 49 0.24 4.33 -7.80
CA ASP A 49 -1.04 4.89 -7.37
C ASP A 49 -1.38 4.49 -5.92
N LYS A 50 -1.11 3.23 -5.54
CA LYS A 50 -1.30 2.74 -4.16
C LYS A 50 -0.37 3.45 -3.18
N ILE A 51 0.91 3.62 -3.52
CA ILE A 51 1.90 4.32 -2.70
C ILE A 51 1.47 5.78 -2.50
N SER A 52 1.13 6.48 -3.59
CA SER A 52 0.73 7.90 -3.53
C SER A 52 -0.49 8.09 -2.63
N ASN A 53 -1.51 7.24 -2.76
CA ASN A 53 -2.71 7.31 -1.93
C ASN A 53 -2.45 6.94 -0.47
N HIS A 54 -1.54 6.00 -0.23
CA HIS A 54 -1.13 5.60 1.11
C HIS A 54 -0.52 6.79 1.87
N TYR A 55 0.51 7.44 1.32
CA TYR A 55 1.15 8.58 1.98
C TYR A 55 0.21 9.77 2.19
N LYS A 56 -0.70 10.06 1.23
CA LYS A 56 -1.75 11.10 1.42
C LYS A 56 -2.67 10.78 2.60
N SER A 57 -3.05 9.51 2.75
CA SER A 57 -3.90 9.06 3.85
C SER A 57 -3.17 9.11 5.19
N LEU A 58 -1.89 8.72 5.19
CA LEU A 58 -1.00 8.79 6.34
C LEU A 58 -0.83 10.23 6.84
N GLU A 59 -0.51 11.15 5.92
CA GLU A 59 -0.37 12.57 6.22
C GLU A 59 -1.64 13.14 6.85
N LYS A 60 -2.81 12.85 6.25
CA LYS A 60 -4.11 13.29 6.77
C LYS A 60 -4.36 12.77 8.18
N ALA A 61 -4.08 11.50 8.45
CA ALA A 61 -4.29 10.89 9.75
C ALA A 61 -3.36 11.47 10.82
N ILE A 62 -2.08 11.67 10.49
CA ILE A 62 -1.12 12.25 11.42
C ILE A 62 -1.49 13.70 11.76
N LYS A 63 -1.84 14.52 10.75
CA LYS A 63 -2.25 15.91 10.95
C LYS A 63 -3.54 16.05 11.77
N SER A 64 -4.46 15.08 11.69
CA SER A 64 -5.69 15.07 12.49
C SER A 64 -5.53 14.45 13.88
N GLY A 65 -4.35 13.90 14.21
CA GLY A 65 -4.12 13.16 15.45
C GLY A 65 -4.82 11.79 15.48
N ALA A 66 -5.32 11.30 14.34
CA ALA A 66 -5.96 9.99 14.25
C ALA A 66 -4.92 8.87 14.30
N ILE A 67 -5.31 7.73 14.87
CA ILE A 67 -4.51 6.50 14.80
C ILE A 67 -4.55 6.00 13.35
N TYR A 68 -3.37 5.81 12.75
CA TYR A 68 -3.22 5.23 11.42
C TYR A 68 -2.92 3.73 11.51
N ASP A 69 -3.65 2.92 10.74
CA ASP A 69 -3.44 1.48 10.65
C ASP A 69 -2.43 1.14 9.54
N PHE A 70 -1.25 0.64 9.95
CA PHE A 70 -0.19 0.22 9.03
C PHE A 70 -0.37 -1.22 8.52
N SER A 71 -1.31 -2.01 9.07
CA SER A 71 -1.47 -3.43 8.71
C SER A 71 -1.88 -3.67 7.26
N ASN A 72 -2.56 -2.68 6.67
CA ASN A 72 -3.02 -2.69 5.27
C ASN A 72 -2.18 -1.78 4.36
N SER A 73 -0.97 -1.41 4.78
CA SER A 73 -0.11 -0.58 3.94
C SER A 73 0.39 -1.34 2.70
N PRO A 74 0.51 -0.69 1.53
CA PRO A 74 1.24 -1.23 0.40
C PRO A 74 2.75 -1.35 0.67
N ILE A 75 3.27 -0.70 1.70
CA ILE A 75 4.68 -0.68 2.10
C ILE A 75 4.84 -1.46 3.40
N VAL A 76 5.84 -2.33 3.45
CA VAL A 76 6.23 -3.02 4.67
C VAL A 76 7.09 -2.08 5.50
N TYR A 77 6.56 -1.64 6.63
CA TYR A 77 7.25 -0.75 7.56
C TYR A 77 7.88 -1.53 8.72
N SER A 78 9.11 -1.15 9.08
CA SER A 78 9.66 -1.43 10.40
C SER A 78 9.13 -0.45 11.44
N GLU A 79 9.28 -0.76 12.73
CA GLU A 79 8.92 0.16 13.81
C GLU A 79 9.69 1.49 13.71
N LYS A 80 10.97 1.43 13.32
CA LYS A 80 11.82 2.61 13.11
C LYS A 80 11.26 3.52 12.02
N ASP A 81 10.76 2.95 10.93
CA ASP A 81 10.19 3.73 9.82
C ASP A 81 8.91 4.44 10.26
N ILE A 82 8.07 3.74 11.04
CA ILE A 82 6.83 4.31 11.60
C ILE A 82 7.16 5.48 12.54
N GLU A 83 8.14 5.34 13.42
CA GLU A 83 8.57 6.41 14.32
C GLU A 83 9.10 7.62 13.56
N TRP A 84 9.92 7.38 12.53
CA TRP A 84 10.45 8.44 11.67
C TRP A 84 9.34 9.21 10.95
N LEU A 85 8.39 8.50 10.33
CA LEU A 85 7.26 9.10 9.62
C LEU A 85 6.38 9.96 10.55
N LYS A 86 6.08 9.45 11.75
CA LYS A 86 5.31 10.20 12.76
C LYS A 86 6.02 11.49 13.15
N LYS A 87 7.34 11.45 13.35
CA LYS A 87 8.14 12.62 13.71
C LYS A 87 8.19 13.67 12.59
N MET A 88 8.29 13.23 11.33
CA MET A 88 8.43 14.12 10.18
C MET A 88 7.08 14.74 9.77
N LEU A 89 6.03 13.94 9.60
CA LEU A 89 4.73 14.41 9.12
C LEU A 89 3.93 15.22 10.16
N SER A 90 4.28 15.11 11.45
CA SER A 90 3.64 15.92 12.51
C SER A 90 4.10 17.37 12.57
N LYS A 91 5.24 17.71 11.98
CA LYS A 91 5.90 19.01 12.19
C LYS A 91 5.70 20.01 11.07
N ASN A 92 5.25 19.57 9.90
CA ASN A 92 5.39 20.33 8.67
C ASN A 92 4.17 20.26 7.74
N ILE A 93 4.02 21.26 6.87
CA ILE A 93 3.14 21.19 5.71
C ILE A 93 3.91 20.45 4.62
N CYS A 94 3.67 19.15 4.50
CA CYS A 94 4.35 18.33 3.53
C CYS A 94 3.56 18.16 2.22
N LYS A 95 4.26 18.10 1.10
CA LYS A 95 3.73 17.65 -0.19
C LYS A 95 4.55 16.46 -0.65
N GLY A 96 3.88 15.34 -0.88
CA GLY A 96 4.52 14.13 -1.35
C GLY A 96 4.46 13.98 -2.87
N SER A 97 5.58 13.64 -3.50
CA SER A 97 5.67 13.35 -4.93
C SER A 97 6.49 12.09 -5.18
N LEU A 98 6.13 11.33 -6.22
CA LEU A 98 6.95 10.21 -6.69
C LEU A 98 7.76 10.71 -7.88
N ASN A 99 9.08 10.55 -7.82
CA ASN A 99 9.91 10.70 -9.01
C ASN A 99 9.79 9.40 -9.82
N ASP A 100 9.16 9.50 -10.98
CA ASP A 100 9.02 8.39 -11.92
C ASP A 100 10.35 8.20 -12.64
N PHE A 101 11.02 7.08 -12.39
CA PHE A 101 12.18 6.69 -13.18
C PHE A 101 11.65 6.10 -14.48
N SER A 102 11.99 6.72 -15.61
CA SER A 102 11.50 6.41 -16.96
C SER A 102 11.92 5.02 -17.51
N ASP A 103 12.26 4.09 -16.63
CA ASP A 103 12.64 2.74 -16.97
C ASP A 103 11.41 1.87 -17.24
N LYS A 104 11.55 0.91 -18.15
CA LYS A 104 10.47 -0.05 -18.46
C LYS A 104 10.18 -1.02 -17.30
N CYS A 105 11.09 -1.10 -16.33
CA CYS A 105 10.97 -1.91 -15.12
C CYS A 105 11.76 -1.21 -13.99
N PRO A 106 11.20 -0.19 -13.34
CA PRO A 106 11.86 0.44 -12.20
C PRO A 106 11.81 -0.53 -11.02
N GLU A 107 12.98 -0.92 -10.51
CA GLU A 107 13.10 -1.77 -9.31
C GLU A 107 13.11 -0.95 -8.01
N THR A 108 13.36 0.36 -8.15
CA THR A 108 13.37 1.35 -7.08
C THR A 108 12.56 2.58 -7.45
N LEU A 109 11.95 3.22 -6.47
CA LEU A 109 11.28 4.51 -6.59
C LEU A 109 11.71 5.42 -5.45
N THR A 110 11.75 6.73 -5.70
CA THR A 110 11.94 7.72 -4.64
C THR A 110 10.63 8.46 -4.40
N TYR A 111 10.14 8.39 -3.17
CA TYR A 111 9.04 9.21 -2.68
C TYR A 111 9.62 10.43 -1.98
N ASN A 112 9.53 11.60 -2.61
CA ASN A 112 9.94 12.87 -2.01
C ASN A 112 8.80 13.45 -1.19
N ILE A 113 9.15 14.11 -0.10
CA ILE A 113 8.24 14.74 0.84
C ILE A 113 8.81 16.13 1.12
N ASP A 114 8.31 17.11 0.39
CA ASP A 114 8.74 18.50 0.49
C ASP A 114 7.96 19.14 1.63
N CYS A 115 8.63 19.42 2.73
CA CYS A 115 8.00 19.90 3.96
C CYS A 115 8.41 21.36 4.21
N SER A 116 7.42 22.23 4.41
CA SER A 116 7.67 23.59 4.90
C SER A 116 7.23 23.75 6.35
N LYS A 117 8.04 24.48 7.11
CA LYS A 117 7.76 24.88 8.49
C LYS A 117 7.64 26.39 8.57
N VAL A 118 6.50 26.85 9.08
CA VAL A 118 6.33 28.25 9.49
C VAL A 118 6.89 28.40 10.90
N GLN A 119 7.86 29.27 11.07
CA GLN A 119 8.43 29.65 12.37
C GLN A 119 8.11 31.11 12.62
N ILE A 120 7.57 31.45 13.78
CA ILE A 120 7.41 32.86 14.17
C ILE A 120 8.66 33.28 14.94
N ILE A 121 9.46 34.16 14.34
CA ILE A 121 10.66 34.73 14.95
C ILE A 121 10.44 36.24 15.03
N ASP A 122 10.51 36.79 16.24
CA ASP A 122 10.29 38.22 16.50
C ASP A 122 8.94 38.77 15.99
N GLY A 123 7.92 37.90 15.92
CA GLY A 123 6.58 38.25 15.44
C GLY A 123 6.41 38.17 13.91
N GLU A 124 7.48 37.83 13.18
CA GLU A 124 7.46 37.61 11.73
C GLU A 124 7.41 36.12 11.39
N GLU A 125 6.61 35.77 10.37
CA GLU A 125 6.59 34.41 9.81
C GLU A 125 7.83 34.19 8.95
N GLN A 126 8.68 33.26 9.36
CA GLN A 126 9.78 32.72 8.56
C GLN A 126 9.44 31.33 8.05
N PHE A 127 9.75 31.09 6.77
CA PHE A 127 9.58 29.79 6.14
C PHE A 127 10.93 29.07 6.11
N SER A 128 10.98 27.88 6.71
CA SER A 128 12.09 26.95 6.57
C SER A 128 11.60 25.76 5.74
N GLU A 129 12.29 25.50 4.65
CA GLU A 129 12.04 24.35 3.78
C GLU A 129 12.93 23.20 4.23
N GLN A 130 12.38 21.99 4.20
CA GLN A 130 13.10 20.77 4.50
C GLN A 130 12.56 19.65 3.62
N ASP A 131 13.44 19.02 2.87
CA ASP A 131 13.11 17.93 1.96
C ASP A 131 13.38 16.61 2.67
N TYR A 132 12.43 15.70 2.58
CA TYR A 132 12.57 14.34 3.07
C TYR A 132 12.33 13.37 1.92
N TRP A 133 12.90 12.16 2.01
CA TRP A 133 12.64 11.14 1.00
C TRP A 133 12.67 9.74 1.59
N ASP A 134 11.89 8.85 0.97
CA ASP A 134 11.98 7.40 1.11
C ASP A 134 12.38 6.78 -0.23
N VAL A 135 13.46 6.00 -0.24
CA VAL A 135 13.83 5.11 -1.35
C VAL A 135 13.12 3.79 -1.14
N LEU A 136 12.16 3.50 -2.01
CA LEU A 136 11.36 2.28 -2.01
C LEU A 136 11.96 1.25 -2.97
N ALA A 137 11.99 -0.01 -2.57
CA ALA A 137 12.32 -1.12 -3.46
C ALA A 137 11.25 -2.21 -3.41
N LYS A 138 11.03 -2.83 -4.56
CA LYS A 138 10.11 -3.95 -4.68
C LYS A 138 10.87 -5.26 -4.84
N LYS A 139 10.67 -6.19 -3.90
CA LYS A 139 11.29 -7.51 -3.89
C LYS A 139 10.23 -8.57 -3.68
N ASN A 140 10.13 -9.52 -4.61
CA ASN A 140 9.15 -10.60 -4.59
C ASN A 140 7.70 -10.08 -4.41
N GLY A 141 7.34 -9.01 -5.12
CA GLY A 141 6.01 -8.41 -5.07
C GLY A 141 5.72 -7.56 -3.82
N LYS A 142 6.64 -7.46 -2.86
CA LYS A 142 6.50 -6.64 -1.65
C LYS A 142 7.36 -5.38 -1.75
N ILE A 143 6.86 -4.28 -1.21
CA ILE A 143 7.52 -2.97 -1.25
C ILE A 143 8.09 -2.67 0.14
N PHE A 144 9.34 -2.23 0.19
CA PHE A 144 10.07 -1.93 1.42
C PHE A 144 10.77 -0.58 1.30
N ILE A 145 11.04 0.06 2.44
CA ILE A 145 11.96 1.19 2.52
C ILE A 145 13.38 0.63 2.55
N LEU A 146 14.20 1.03 1.58
CA LEU A 146 15.64 0.78 1.59
C LEU A 146 16.38 1.82 2.43
N GLU A 147 15.99 3.08 2.26
CA GLU A 147 16.64 4.23 2.86
C GLU A 147 15.63 5.36 3.05
N SER A 148 15.76 6.09 4.15
CA SER A 148 15.05 7.35 4.39
C SER A 148 16.07 8.44 4.67
N GLY A 149 15.84 9.64 4.16
CA GLY A 149 16.75 10.76 4.33
C GLY A 149 16.06 12.10 4.48
N SER A 150 16.87 13.12 4.76
CA SER A 150 16.45 14.52 4.85
C SER A 150 17.56 15.44 4.39
N ALA A 151 17.21 16.55 3.74
CA ALA A 151 18.09 17.65 3.38
C ALA A 151 17.38 18.97 3.66
N GLY A 152 18.10 19.97 4.12
CA GLY A 152 17.55 21.26 4.55
C GLY A 152 18.12 21.73 5.87
#